data_AF-A0A952RL15-F1
#
_entry.id   AF-A0A952RL15-F1
#
_cell.length_a   1.000
_cell.length_b   1.000
_cell.length_c   1.000
_cell.angle_alpha   90.00
_cell.angle_beta   90.00
_cell.angle_gamma   90.00
#
_symmetry.space_group_name_H-M   'P 1'
#
loop_
_entity.id
_entity.type
_entity.pdbx_description
1 polymer ?
#
loop_
_entity_poly.entity_id
_entity_poly.type
_entity_poly.pdbx_seq_one_letter_code
_entity_poly.pdbx_strand_id
1 'polypeptide(L)'
;MRRAVFALLTIAGLYGCYDYTLPAEENPTAEATPGTSGGGSGEAGGSSDPLTPNSRGDDDAVGAPEPSSETTSSSSSSSSSGDPTTPPADATPDAGSPAPPPAGCMFGQTYCGGGRVAGDRASLYRCMPDGKTGELVAKCASSCTTNQPAAQDACGAPTKCVVNGTYCGGDKVNGDPNVLYRCVGDGFTAIIQTRCTRGCVVAPPGNDDYCN
;
A
#
# COMPACT_ATOMS: atom_id res chain seq x y z
N MET A 1 9.38 -77.03 9.08
CA MET A 1 8.69 -76.65 7.81
C MET A 1 7.66 -75.59 8.12
N ARG A 2 7.77 -74.41 7.49
CA ARG A 2 6.70 -73.46 7.07
C ARG A 2 7.24 -72.02 7.14
N ARG A 3 7.52 -71.51 5.94
CA ARG A 3 7.99 -70.16 5.63
C ARG A 3 6.81 -69.19 5.80
N ALA A 4 7.01 -68.09 6.53
CA ALA A 4 6.12 -66.94 6.48
C ALA A 4 6.65 -65.98 5.41
N VAL A 5 5.92 -65.89 4.30
CA VAL A 5 6.17 -64.98 3.18
C VAL A 5 5.66 -63.60 3.61
N PHE A 6 6.57 -62.64 3.78
CA PHE A 6 6.23 -61.23 3.90
C PHE A 6 5.86 -60.69 2.51
N ALA A 7 4.59 -60.38 2.30
CA ALA A 7 4.11 -59.66 1.14
C ALA A 7 4.44 -58.17 1.31
N LEU A 8 5.42 -57.68 0.56
CA LEU A 8 5.69 -56.28 0.33
C LEU A 8 4.58 -55.72 -0.58
N LEU A 9 3.71 -54.88 -0.01
CA LEU A 9 2.70 -54.14 -0.75
C LEU A 9 3.34 -52.83 -1.25
N THR A 10 3.81 -52.83 -2.50
CA THR A 10 4.29 -51.64 -3.21
C THR A 10 3.08 -50.84 -3.71
N ILE A 11 2.78 -49.69 -3.09
CA ILE A 11 1.83 -48.72 -3.62
C ILE A 11 2.57 -47.85 -4.63
N ALA A 12 2.49 -48.24 -5.91
CA ALA A 12 2.84 -47.37 -7.03
C ALA A 12 1.67 -46.39 -7.26
N GLY A 13 1.75 -45.22 -6.60
CA GLY A 13 0.82 -44.12 -6.79
C GLY A 13 1.18 -43.30 -8.04
N LEU A 14 0.49 -43.59 -9.14
CA LEU A 14 0.07 -42.72 -10.23
C LEU A 14 0.62 -41.27 -10.22
N TYR A 15 1.78 -41.05 -10.84
CA TYR A 15 2.11 -39.76 -11.44
C TYR A 15 1.42 -39.71 -12.82
N GLY A 16 0.21 -39.15 -12.85
CA GLY A 16 -0.45 -38.78 -14.09
C GLY A 16 0.30 -37.60 -14.73
N CYS A 17 0.92 -37.85 -15.88
CA CYS A 17 1.35 -36.79 -16.79
C CYS A 17 0.10 -36.05 -17.26
N TYR A 18 -0.14 -34.84 -16.74
CA TYR A 18 -1.08 -33.91 -17.37
C TYR A 18 -0.42 -33.38 -18.64
N ASP A 19 -0.85 -33.92 -19.78
CA ASP A 19 -0.61 -33.37 -21.10
C ASP A 19 -1.37 -32.04 -21.22
N TYR A 20 -0.68 -30.92 -20.98
CA TYR A 20 -1.20 -29.59 -21.30
C TYR A 20 -0.99 -29.36 -22.79
N THR A 21 -1.93 -29.83 -23.60
CA THR A 21 -2.03 -29.45 -25.01
C THR A 21 -2.48 -28.00 -25.06
N LEU A 22 -1.55 -27.10 -25.33
CA LEU A 22 -1.83 -25.68 -25.60
C LEU A 22 -2.63 -25.59 -26.91
N PRO A 23 -3.82 -24.95 -26.95
CA PRO A 23 -4.45 -24.63 -28.21
C PRO A 23 -3.58 -23.60 -28.95
N ALA A 24 -3.31 -23.88 -30.22
CA ALA A 24 -2.68 -22.94 -31.13
C ALA A 24 -3.60 -21.72 -31.27
N GLU A 25 -3.13 -20.56 -30.81
CA GLU A 25 -3.76 -19.27 -31.09
C GLU A 25 -3.58 -18.98 -32.58
N GLU A 26 -4.63 -19.22 -33.36
CA GLU A 26 -4.76 -18.72 -34.71
C GLU A 26 -4.66 -17.20 -34.69
N ASN A 27 -3.72 -16.68 -35.47
CA ASN A 27 -3.48 -15.26 -35.69
C ASN A 27 -4.37 -14.79 -36.85
N PRO A 28 -5.51 -14.10 -36.63
CA PRO A 28 -6.23 -13.49 -37.73
C PRO A 28 -5.49 -12.23 -38.16
N THR A 29 -4.77 -12.37 -39.27
CA THR A 29 -4.44 -11.29 -40.20
C THR A 29 -5.69 -10.46 -40.51
N ALA A 30 -5.77 -9.26 -39.94
CA ALA A 30 -6.67 -8.22 -40.39
C ALA A 30 -5.90 -7.27 -41.33
N GLU A 31 -5.94 -7.57 -42.63
CA GLU A 31 -5.57 -6.63 -43.67
C GLU A 31 -6.74 -5.68 -44.00
N ALA A 32 -6.41 -4.39 -44.01
CA ALA A 32 -6.88 -3.30 -44.86
C ALA A 32 -8.38 -2.94 -44.96
N THR A 33 -8.68 -1.66 -44.73
CA THR A 33 -9.02 -0.73 -45.84
C THR A 33 -8.85 0.75 -45.42
N PRO A 34 -8.48 1.64 -46.36
CA PRO A 34 -8.41 3.09 -46.17
C PRO A 34 -9.67 3.81 -46.69
N GLY A 35 -10.01 4.94 -46.06
CA GLY A 35 -11.09 5.87 -46.42
C GLY A 35 -11.71 6.42 -45.14
N THR A 36 -11.91 7.71 -44.91
CA THR A 36 -12.30 8.77 -45.83
C THR A 36 -12.00 10.13 -45.20
N SER A 37 -11.58 11.05 -46.07
CA SER A 37 -11.41 12.49 -45.88
C SER A 37 -12.69 13.24 -45.52
N GLY A 38 -12.56 14.23 -44.62
CA GLY A 38 -13.48 15.35 -44.43
C GLY A 38 -13.06 16.11 -43.17
N GLY A 39 -12.51 17.33 -43.20
CA GLY A 39 -12.88 18.47 -44.04
C GLY A 39 -13.95 19.26 -43.30
N GLY A 40 -13.54 20.13 -42.37
CA GLY A 40 -14.44 20.91 -41.52
C GLY A 40 -13.70 22.00 -40.75
N SER A 41 -13.20 22.97 -41.49
CA SER A 41 -12.71 24.26 -41.00
C SER A 41 -13.87 25.26 -40.90
N GLY A 42 -13.98 25.96 -39.76
CA GLY A 42 -14.83 27.13 -39.55
C GLY A 42 -15.39 27.13 -38.12
N GLU A 43 -15.51 28.21 -37.36
CA GLU A 43 -15.25 29.65 -37.48
C GLU A 43 -15.10 30.13 -36.00
N ALA A 44 -14.03 30.83 -35.63
CA ALA A 44 -14.02 32.26 -35.33
C ALA A 44 -15.27 32.83 -34.62
N GLY A 45 -15.10 33.37 -33.40
CA GLY A 45 -15.89 34.52 -32.91
C GLY A 45 -16.23 34.56 -31.42
N GLY A 46 -15.79 35.63 -30.74
CA GLY A 46 -16.31 36.09 -29.43
C GLY A 46 -15.28 36.00 -28.30
N SER A 47 -14.30 36.89 -28.18
CA SER A 47 -14.40 38.29 -27.73
C SER A 47 -14.91 38.44 -26.28
N SER A 48 -13.93 38.75 -25.42
CA SER A 48 -13.96 39.78 -24.37
C SER A 48 -15.10 39.79 -23.35
N ASP A 49 -14.78 39.48 -22.09
CA ASP A 49 -15.09 40.39 -20.98
C ASP A 49 -14.22 40.10 -19.73
N PRO A 50 -13.30 41.01 -19.37
CA PRO A 50 -12.60 41.01 -18.09
C PRO A 50 -13.10 42.14 -17.19
N LEU A 51 -13.99 41.85 -16.23
CA LEU A 51 -14.39 42.74 -15.13
C LEU A 51 -14.82 41.83 -13.96
N THR A 52 -14.18 41.78 -12.79
CA THR A 52 -13.80 42.87 -11.90
C THR A 52 -12.86 42.35 -10.78
N PRO A 53 -11.95 43.19 -10.27
CA PRO A 53 -11.22 42.98 -9.02
C PRO A 53 -11.95 43.64 -7.83
N ASN A 54 -12.41 42.86 -6.86
CA ASN A 54 -12.67 43.36 -5.50
C ASN A 54 -11.51 42.88 -4.62
N SER A 55 -10.52 43.71 -4.30
CA SER A 55 -10.55 44.82 -3.33
C SER A 55 -10.72 44.35 -1.88
N ARG A 56 -9.58 44.32 -1.19
CA ARG A 56 -9.31 44.90 0.15
C ARG A 56 -10.23 44.54 1.33
N GLY A 57 -9.66 43.76 2.24
CA GLY A 57 -9.51 44.08 3.68
C GLY A 57 -8.24 43.33 4.11
N ASP A 58 -7.12 43.97 4.44
CA ASP A 58 -6.85 44.88 5.55
C ASP A 58 -7.31 44.33 6.91
N ASP A 59 -6.34 44.34 7.83
CA ASP A 59 -6.45 44.33 9.29
C ASP A 59 -6.20 43.00 10.04
N ASP A 60 -4.96 42.91 10.51
CA ASP A 60 -4.57 42.62 11.88
C ASP A 60 -4.86 41.23 12.48
N ALA A 61 -3.79 40.56 12.92
CA ALA A 61 -3.40 40.59 14.34
C ALA A 61 -2.57 39.34 14.73
N VAL A 62 -1.32 39.63 15.14
CA VAL A 62 -0.58 39.05 16.28
C VAL A 62 -0.89 37.63 16.75
N GLY A 63 0.15 36.80 16.83
CA GLY A 63 0.13 35.67 17.76
C GLY A 63 1.16 34.58 17.52
N ALA A 64 2.45 34.91 17.55
CA ALA A 64 3.47 33.92 17.88
C ALA A 64 3.55 33.78 19.41
N PRO A 65 3.37 32.58 19.97
CA PRO A 65 4.06 32.21 21.20
C PRO A 65 5.22 31.26 20.91
N GLU A 66 6.34 31.61 21.53
CA GLU A 66 7.60 30.89 21.61
C GLU A 66 7.49 29.47 22.19
N PRO A 67 8.51 28.61 21.97
CA PRO A 67 8.53 27.23 22.44
C PRO A 67 8.86 27.15 23.94
N SER A 68 7.88 26.76 24.76
CA SER A 68 8.12 26.35 26.14
C SER A 68 8.81 24.98 26.17
N SER A 69 10.12 25.05 26.40
CA SER A 69 10.91 23.93 26.91
C SER A 69 10.54 23.74 28.38
N GLU A 70 9.88 22.64 28.75
CA GLU A 70 9.83 22.22 30.15
C GLU A 70 10.24 20.75 30.30
N THR A 71 11.38 20.64 30.96
CA THR A 71 11.99 19.46 31.55
C THR A 71 11.11 19.00 32.72
N THR A 72 10.62 17.77 32.71
CA THR A 72 10.14 17.12 33.95
C THR A 72 10.83 15.78 34.11
N SER A 73 11.94 15.85 34.82
CA SER A 73 12.51 14.73 35.55
C SER A 73 11.55 14.31 36.66
N SER A 74 11.25 13.01 36.74
CA SER A 74 10.69 12.31 37.90
C SER A 74 11.11 10.85 37.68
N SER A 75 12.16 10.29 38.28
CA SER A 75 12.63 10.32 39.67
C SER A 75 11.55 9.87 40.66
N SER A 76 11.09 8.64 40.51
CA SER A 76 10.48 7.89 41.63
C SER A 76 11.36 6.70 41.97
N SER A 77 12.30 6.98 42.86
CA SER A 77 12.97 6.02 43.74
C SER A 77 11.96 5.45 44.74
N SER A 78 11.72 4.14 44.69
CA SER A 78 11.14 3.40 45.81
C SER A 78 12.16 2.38 46.30
N SER A 79 12.80 2.76 47.41
CA SER A 79 13.63 1.93 48.26
C SER A 79 12.78 0.82 48.87
N SER A 80 13.15 -0.43 48.64
CA SER A 80 12.68 -1.56 49.45
C SER A 80 13.88 -2.38 49.88
N SER A 81 14.27 -2.13 51.13
CA SER A 81 15.21 -2.92 51.90
C SER A 81 14.65 -4.33 52.09
N GLY A 82 15.41 -5.35 51.67
CA GLY A 82 15.07 -6.75 51.85
C GLY A 82 16.33 -7.62 51.89
N ASP A 83 16.77 -7.88 53.12
CA ASP A 83 17.42 -9.09 53.65
C ASP A 83 18.38 -9.94 52.77
N PRO A 84 19.66 -10.13 53.17
CA PRO A 84 20.58 -11.06 52.51
C PRO A 84 20.61 -12.40 53.24
N THR A 85 19.61 -13.27 53.04
CA THR A 85 19.77 -14.67 53.46
C THR A 85 19.03 -15.65 52.55
N THR A 86 19.80 -16.59 51.98
CA THR A 86 19.42 -17.87 51.36
C THR A 86 19.13 -17.86 49.85
N PRO A 87 19.92 -18.56 49.01
CA PRO A 87 19.54 -18.85 47.64
C PRO A 87 18.61 -20.08 47.58
N PRO A 88 17.37 -19.97 47.10
CA PRO A 88 16.69 -21.14 46.56
C PRO A 88 17.22 -21.39 45.14
N ALA A 89 17.92 -22.51 45.00
CA ALA A 89 18.16 -23.15 43.71
C ALA A 89 16.82 -23.69 43.18
N ASP A 90 16.14 -22.92 42.32
CA ASP A 90 15.24 -23.43 41.29
C ASP A 90 14.77 -22.24 40.42
N ALA A 91 15.64 -21.80 39.51
CA ALA A 91 15.23 -20.93 38.41
C ALA A 91 14.86 -21.84 37.24
N THR A 92 13.61 -22.28 37.22
CA THR A 92 12.99 -22.80 36.00
C THR A 92 13.03 -21.69 34.94
N PRO A 93 13.48 -21.94 33.70
CA PRO A 93 13.39 -20.94 32.65
C PRO A 93 11.91 -20.66 32.37
N ASP A 94 11.49 -19.43 32.63
CA ASP A 94 10.18 -18.90 32.29
C ASP A 94 9.95 -19.03 30.77
N ALA A 95 9.32 -20.13 30.38
CA ALA A 95 8.79 -20.33 29.05
C ALA A 95 7.50 -19.50 28.90
N GLY A 96 7.62 -18.18 28.94
CA GLY A 96 6.44 -17.30 29.03
C GLY A 96 6.51 -16.02 28.21
N SER A 97 7.69 -15.40 28.06
CA SER A 97 7.79 -14.18 27.26
C SER A 97 8.13 -14.48 25.81
N PRO A 98 7.24 -14.17 24.84
CA PRO A 98 7.61 -14.25 23.43
C PRO A 98 8.84 -13.38 23.22
N ALA A 99 9.85 -13.94 22.55
CA ALA A 99 11.07 -13.23 22.22
C ALA A 99 10.71 -11.85 21.66
N PRO A 100 11.41 -10.77 22.06
CA PRO A 100 11.14 -9.44 21.52
C PRO A 100 11.15 -9.55 19.99
N PRO A 101 10.15 -8.96 19.30
CA PRO A 101 10.05 -9.11 17.86
C PRO A 101 11.38 -8.66 17.24
N PRO A 102 11.86 -9.35 16.19
CA PRO A 102 13.15 -9.04 15.60
C PRO A 102 13.21 -7.55 15.28
N ALA A 103 14.35 -6.92 15.60
CA ALA A 103 14.61 -5.54 15.24
C ALA A 103 14.61 -5.43 13.71
N GLY A 104 13.50 -4.97 13.14
CA GLY A 104 13.30 -4.86 11.70
C GLY A 104 11.99 -5.48 11.21
N CYS A 105 11.94 -5.66 9.89
CA CYS A 105 10.83 -6.23 9.16
C CYS A 105 11.19 -7.63 8.64
N MET A 106 10.18 -8.47 8.38
CA MET A 106 10.38 -9.81 7.84
C MET A 106 10.32 -9.79 6.31
N PHE A 107 11.34 -10.30 5.64
CA PHE A 107 11.46 -10.26 4.17
C PHE A 107 10.18 -10.74 3.47
N GLY A 108 9.74 -9.98 2.47
CA GLY A 108 8.57 -10.29 1.66
C GLY A 108 7.22 -9.90 2.28
N GLN A 109 7.15 -9.65 3.59
CA GLN A 109 5.93 -9.19 4.25
C GLN A 109 5.69 -7.69 4.03
N THR A 110 4.43 -7.28 4.13
CA THR A 110 4.03 -5.87 3.99
C THR A 110 3.90 -5.18 5.34
N TYR A 111 4.33 -3.92 5.37
CA TYR A 111 4.37 -3.07 6.54
C TYR A 111 3.93 -1.65 6.18
N CYS A 112 3.21 -1.00 7.08
CA CYS A 112 2.99 0.44 7.01
C CYS A 112 4.31 1.19 7.22
N GLY A 113 4.54 2.24 6.44
CA GLY A 113 5.72 3.08 6.61
C GLY A 113 5.77 3.76 7.97
N GLY A 114 6.99 4.10 8.41
CA GLY A 114 7.21 4.77 9.70
C GLY A 114 7.09 3.85 10.93
N GLY A 115 6.92 2.55 10.71
CA GLY A 115 6.97 1.51 11.74
C GLY A 115 8.23 0.66 11.62
N ARG A 116 8.07 -0.60 11.18
CA ARG A 116 9.19 -1.56 10.98
C ARG A 116 10.03 -1.29 9.73
N VAL A 117 9.53 -0.44 8.83
CA VAL A 117 10.20 0.03 7.62
C VAL A 117 10.12 1.56 7.58
N ALA A 118 11.17 2.21 7.09
CA ALA A 118 11.15 3.65 6.85
C ALA A 118 10.18 3.98 5.71
N GLY A 119 9.52 5.14 5.77
CA GLY A 119 8.60 5.58 4.72
C GLY A 119 7.41 6.36 5.25
N ASP A 120 6.47 6.65 4.34
CA ASP A 120 5.22 7.34 4.62
C ASP A 120 4.23 6.45 5.38
N ARG A 121 3.61 6.97 6.44
CA ARG A 121 2.67 6.19 7.29
C ARG A 121 1.37 5.82 6.58
N ALA A 122 1.02 6.54 5.53
CA ALA A 122 -0.13 6.23 4.68
C ALA A 122 0.24 5.35 3.46
N SER A 123 1.41 4.71 3.49
CA SER A 123 1.89 3.88 2.40
C SER A 123 2.26 2.48 2.90
N LEU A 124 2.01 1.49 2.04
CA LEU A 124 2.31 0.09 2.27
C LEU A 124 3.59 -0.29 1.57
N TYR A 125 4.52 -0.90 2.30
CA TYR A 125 5.84 -1.28 1.79
C TYR A 125 6.08 -2.77 1.96
N ARG A 126 6.78 -3.39 1.01
CA ARG A 126 7.28 -4.76 1.12
C ARG A 126 8.69 -4.74 1.71
N CYS A 127 8.90 -5.49 2.78
CA CYS A 127 10.22 -5.60 3.39
C CYS A 127 11.24 -6.29 2.47
N MET A 128 12.41 -5.69 2.34
CA MET A 128 13.52 -6.17 1.51
C MET A 128 14.43 -7.15 2.27
N PRO A 129 15.35 -7.87 1.57
CA PRO A 129 16.19 -8.90 2.19
C PRO A 129 17.09 -8.42 3.33
N ASP A 130 17.35 -7.11 3.43
CA ASP A 130 18.16 -6.51 4.49
C ASP A 130 17.41 -6.40 5.84
N GLY A 131 16.10 -6.69 5.86
CA GLY A 131 15.24 -6.62 7.04
C GLY A 131 15.00 -5.20 7.56
N LYS A 132 15.35 -4.16 6.79
CA LYS A 132 15.33 -2.76 7.23
C LYS A 132 14.68 -1.82 6.22
N THR A 133 14.89 -2.06 4.93
CA THR A 133 14.32 -1.22 3.86
C THR A 133 13.01 -1.80 3.34
N GLY A 134 12.20 -0.92 2.77
CA GLY A 134 10.91 -1.26 2.18
C GLY A 134 10.83 -0.77 0.74
N GLU A 135 10.27 -1.60 -0.13
CA GLU A 135 9.84 -1.20 -1.48
C GLU A 135 8.37 -0.77 -1.44
N LEU A 136 8.03 0.37 -2.02
CA LEU A 136 6.65 0.87 -2.04
C LEU A 136 5.76 -0.08 -2.86
N VAL A 137 4.74 -0.65 -2.22
CA VAL A 137 3.75 -1.53 -2.88
C VAL A 137 2.53 -0.73 -3.30
N ALA A 138 2.04 0.13 -2.40
CA ALA A 138 0.86 0.94 -2.66
C ALA A 138 0.87 2.18 -1.77
N LYS A 139 0.33 3.27 -2.29
CA LYS A 139 -0.15 4.39 -1.48
C LYS A 139 -1.61 4.12 -1.11
N CYS A 140 -1.94 4.27 0.16
CA CYS A 140 -3.29 4.02 0.65
C CYS A 140 -4.12 5.30 0.56
N ALA A 141 -5.33 5.19 0.04
CA ALA A 141 -6.25 6.32 -0.14
C ALA A 141 -6.78 6.89 1.18
N SER A 142 -6.92 6.04 2.19
CA SER A 142 -7.46 6.42 3.50
C SER A 142 -6.39 6.32 4.58
N SER A 143 -5.93 5.10 4.86
CA SER A 143 -4.92 4.83 5.87
C SER A 143 -4.20 3.52 5.57
N CYS A 144 -3.04 3.34 6.19
CA CYS A 144 -2.41 2.03 6.32
C CYS A 144 -2.67 1.48 7.72
N THR A 145 -3.14 0.24 7.82
CA THR A 145 -3.53 -0.42 9.07
C THR A 145 -2.52 -1.49 9.44
N THR A 146 -1.98 -1.39 10.66
CA THR A 146 -1.03 -2.37 11.19
C THR A 146 -1.76 -3.60 11.74
N ASN A 147 -1.47 -4.79 11.20
CA ASN A 147 -2.10 -6.03 11.62
C ASN A 147 -1.12 -6.86 12.48
N GLN A 148 -0.84 -6.38 13.69
CA GLN A 148 0.11 -7.04 14.59
C GLN A 148 -0.46 -8.29 15.28
N PRO A 149 0.41 -9.22 15.74
CA PRO A 149 1.89 -9.22 15.64
C PRO A 149 2.47 -10.02 14.46
N ALA A 150 1.66 -10.78 13.72
CA ALA A 150 2.13 -11.68 12.65
C ALA A 150 1.36 -11.59 11.33
N ALA A 151 0.38 -10.68 11.22
CA ALA A 151 -0.34 -10.46 9.97
C ALA A 151 0.33 -9.34 9.15
N GLN A 152 0.19 -9.45 7.83
CA GLN A 152 0.62 -8.43 6.89
C GLN A 152 -0.20 -7.16 7.10
N ASP A 153 0.49 -6.01 7.17
CA ASP A 153 -0.19 -4.72 7.16
C ASP A 153 -0.91 -4.55 5.82
N ALA A 154 -1.97 -3.75 5.82
CA ALA A 154 -2.79 -3.54 4.63
C ALA A 154 -3.26 -2.09 4.54
N CYS A 155 -3.56 -1.64 3.32
CA CYS A 155 -4.35 -0.42 3.18
C CYS A 155 -5.75 -0.64 3.73
N GLY A 156 -6.27 0.38 4.40
CA GLY A 156 -7.69 0.48 4.74
C GLY A 156 -8.55 0.49 3.48
N ALA A 157 -9.87 0.36 3.66
CA ALA A 157 -10.80 0.45 2.54
C ALA A 157 -10.60 1.76 1.77
N PRO A 158 -10.64 1.74 0.43
CA PRO A 158 -10.58 2.95 -0.36
C PRO A 158 -11.76 3.87 0.00
N THR A 159 -11.62 5.16 -0.29
CA THR A 159 -12.73 6.09 -0.12
C THR A 159 -13.66 6.01 -1.33
N LYS A 160 -14.88 6.52 -1.19
CA LYS A 160 -15.82 6.54 -2.31
C LYS A 160 -15.30 7.44 -3.45
N CYS A 161 -15.17 6.87 -4.64
CA CYS A 161 -14.78 7.55 -5.88
C CYS A 161 -16.02 7.85 -6.75
N VAL A 162 -15.87 8.80 -7.68
CA VAL A 162 -16.93 9.12 -8.66
C VAL A 162 -16.84 8.13 -9.81
N VAL A 163 -17.93 7.44 -10.12
CA VAL A 163 -17.96 6.46 -11.22
C VAL A 163 -17.55 7.14 -12.53
N ASN A 164 -16.63 6.50 -13.25
CA ASN A 164 -15.93 7.01 -14.44
C ASN A 164 -14.89 8.11 -14.21
N GLY A 165 -14.74 8.64 -13.00
CA GLY A 165 -13.63 9.53 -12.66
C GLY A 165 -12.30 8.78 -12.63
N THR A 166 -11.21 9.52 -12.82
CA THR A 166 -9.84 8.98 -12.82
C THR A 166 -9.03 9.48 -11.65
N TYR A 167 -8.25 8.56 -11.07
CA TYR A 167 -7.57 8.76 -9.80
C TYR A 167 -6.19 8.12 -9.80
N CYS A 168 -5.19 8.81 -9.28
CA CYS A 168 -3.87 8.26 -9.03
C CYS A 168 -3.93 7.24 -7.89
N GLY A 169 -3.05 6.24 -7.89
CA GLY A 169 -2.91 5.34 -6.75
C GLY A 169 -2.58 6.10 -5.46
N GLY A 170 -3.46 6.01 -4.48
CA GLY A 170 -3.40 6.77 -3.23
C GLY A 170 -4.29 8.00 -3.18
N ASP A 171 -4.93 8.42 -4.29
CA ASP A 171 -6.05 9.37 -4.26
C ASP A 171 -7.37 8.63 -4.44
N LYS A 172 -8.17 8.57 -3.37
CA LYS A 172 -9.45 7.83 -3.25
C LYS A 172 -9.40 6.31 -3.47
N VAL A 173 -8.47 5.80 -4.27
CA VAL A 173 -8.22 4.40 -4.59
C VAL A 173 -6.86 3.98 -4.05
N ASN A 174 -6.75 2.76 -3.54
CA ASN A 174 -5.44 2.22 -3.14
C ASN A 174 -4.69 1.76 -4.39
N GLY A 175 -3.38 2.04 -4.48
CA GLY A 175 -2.61 1.57 -5.64
C GLY A 175 -1.22 2.15 -5.77
N ASP A 176 -0.59 1.86 -6.90
CA ASP A 176 0.70 2.41 -7.27
C ASP A 176 0.54 3.91 -7.60
N PRO A 177 1.28 4.82 -6.96
CA PRO A 177 1.16 6.26 -7.20
C PRO A 177 1.56 6.70 -8.62
N ASN A 178 2.14 5.83 -9.43
CA ASN A 178 2.46 6.08 -10.84
C ASN A 178 1.41 5.51 -11.80
N VAL A 179 0.26 5.05 -11.30
CA VAL A 179 -0.79 4.47 -12.11
C VAL A 179 -2.06 5.28 -11.98
N LEU A 180 -2.66 5.61 -13.12
CA LEU A 180 -3.98 6.21 -13.21
C LEU A 180 -5.02 5.09 -13.28
N TYR A 181 -5.97 5.14 -12.35
CA TYR A 181 -7.07 4.21 -12.22
C TYR A 181 -8.38 4.88 -12.63
N ARG A 182 -9.32 4.09 -13.14
CA ARG A 182 -10.69 4.52 -13.40
C ARG A 182 -11.64 3.88 -12.42
N CYS A 183 -12.40 4.70 -11.71
CA CYS A 183 -13.44 4.25 -10.79
C CYS A 183 -14.62 3.64 -11.57
N VAL A 184 -15.15 2.52 -11.11
CA VAL A 184 -16.21 1.76 -11.80
C VAL A 184 -17.36 1.39 -10.87
N GLY A 185 -18.52 1.07 -11.47
CA GLY A 185 -19.62 0.31 -10.89
C GLY A 185 -20.21 0.81 -9.56
N ASP A 186 -19.52 0.47 -8.46
CA ASP A 186 -19.95 0.64 -7.07
C ASP A 186 -19.38 1.89 -6.39
N GLY A 187 -18.46 2.61 -7.05
CA GLY A 187 -17.81 3.79 -6.46
C GLY A 187 -16.73 3.45 -5.44
N PHE A 188 -16.28 2.20 -5.35
CA PHE A 188 -15.17 1.76 -4.49
C PHE A 188 -14.15 0.90 -5.25
N THR A 189 -14.60 0.25 -6.32
CA THR A 189 -13.78 -0.52 -7.23
C THR A 189 -13.18 0.41 -8.29
N ALA A 190 -11.92 0.21 -8.58
CA ALA A 190 -11.23 0.88 -9.67
C ALA A 190 -10.38 -0.10 -10.46
N ILE A 191 -10.27 0.14 -11.76
CA ILE A 191 -9.44 -0.64 -12.68
C ILE A 191 -8.27 0.22 -13.16
N ILE A 192 -7.16 -0.40 -13.51
CA ILE A 192 -6.04 0.30 -14.12
C ILE A 192 -6.51 0.89 -15.45
N GLN A 193 -6.41 2.20 -15.59
CA GLN A 193 -6.63 2.88 -16.86
C GLN A 193 -5.32 3.02 -17.63
N THR A 194 -4.27 3.51 -16.99
CA THR A 194 -2.96 3.76 -17.64
C THR A 194 -1.84 3.79 -16.62
N ARG A 195 -0.66 3.25 -16.96
CA ARG A 195 0.57 3.46 -16.18
C ARG A 195 1.26 4.73 -16.68
N CYS A 196 1.51 5.68 -15.79
CA CYS A 196 2.08 6.97 -16.12
C CYS A 196 3.61 6.90 -16.13
N THR A 197 4.24 7.22 -17.27
CA THR A 197 5.70 7.14 -17.42
C THR A 197 6.46 8.13 -16.53
N ARG A 198 5.89 9.33 -16.30
CA ARG A 198 6.53 10.40 -15.50
C ARG A 198 5.82 10.65 -14.17
N GLY A 199 5.00 9.69 -13.74
CA GLY A 199 4.18 9.79 -12.54
C GLY A 199 2.76 10.28 -12.83
N CYS A 200 1.89 10.02 -11.85
CA CYS A 200 0.50 10.44 -11.86
C CYS A 200 0.35 11.74 -11.06
N VAL A 201 -0.48 12.66 -11.54
CA VAL A 201 -0.72 13.97 -10.93
C VAL A 201 -2.12 13.98 -10.33
N VAL A 202 -2.17 14.19 -9.02
CA VAL A 202 -3.42 14.43 -8.30
C VAL A 202 -3.92 15.84 -8.61
N ALA A 203 -5.07 15.93 -9.27
CA ALA A 203 -5.67 17.20 -9.65
C ALA A 203 -6.37 17.87 -8.45
N PRO A 204 -6.67 19.18 -8.53
CA PRO A 204 -7.48 19.84 -7.53
C PRO A 204 -8.87 19.19 -7.36
N PRO A 205 -9.53 19.32 -6.18
CA PRO A 205 -10.85 18.76 -5.96
C PRO A 205 -11.87 19.19 -7.02
N GLY A 206 -12.58 18.21 -7.59
CA GLY A 206 -13.56 18.44 -8.66
C GLY A 206 -13.02 18.15 -10.06
N ASN A 207 -11.72 17.89 -10.20
CA ASN A 207 -11.09 17.48 -11.44
C ASN A 207 -10.59 16.03 -11.33
N ASP A 208 -10.52 15.37 -12.48
CA ASP A 208 -9.94 14.05 -12.63
C ASP A 208 -8.41 14.12 -12.67
N ASP A 209 -7.76 13.11 -12.08
CA ASP A 209 -6.31 12.96 -12.09
C ASP A 209 -5.80 12.56 -13.48
N TYR A 210 -4.50 12.78 -13.73
CA TYR A 210 -3.91 12.56 -15.05
C TYR A 210 -2.44 12.15 -15.01
N CYS A 211 -1.94 11.58 -16.11
CA CYS A 211 -0.52 11.27 -16.28
C CYS A 211 0.27 12.48 -16.80
N ASN A 212 1.53 12.61 -16.35
CA ASN A 212 2.50 13.64 -16.81
C ASN A 212 3.49 13.13 -17.87
#